data_AF-A0A7Z0N6V4-F1
#
_entry.id   AF-A0A7Z0N6V4-F1
#
_cell.length_a   1.000
_cell.length_b   1.000
_cell.length_c   1.000
_cell.angle_alpha   90.00
_cell.angle_beta   90.00
_cell.angle_gamma   90.00
#
_symmetry.space_group_name_H-M   'P 1'
#
loop_
_entity.id
_entity.type
_entity.pdbx_description
1 polymer ?
#
loop_
_entity_poly.entity_id
_entity_poly.type
_entity_poly.pdbx_seq_one_letter_code
_entity_poly.pdbx_strand_id
1 'polypeptide(L)' 'MASLEEMADDGLIALRDHEIEVLPSGRLMIRNLAMAFDAYLKPTENRYSRTV' A
#
# COMPACT_ATOMS: atom_id res chain seq x y z
N MET A 1 5.37 6.89 2.64
CA MET A 1 4.70 5.60 2.36
C MET A 1 3.37 5.69 3.05
N ALA A 2 2.26 5.43 2.36
CA ALA A 2 0.95 5.38 3.01
C ALA A 2 0.97 4.26 4.06
N SER A 3 0.38 4.50 5.23
CA SER A 3 0.29 3.48 6.28
C SER A 3 -0.80 2.47 5.94
N LEU A 4 -0.74 1.27 6.52
CA LEU A 4 -1.80 0.26 6.35
C LEU A 4 -3.16 0.77 6.84
N GLU A 5 -3.16 1.65 7.85
CA GLU A 5 -4.37 2.27 8.39
C GLU A 5 -5.01 3.22 7.37
N GLU A 6 -4.23 4.06 6.68
CA GLU A 6 -4.74 4.93 5.60
C GLU A 6 -5.38 4.10 4.48
N MET A 7 -4.75 2.98 4.11
CA MET A 7 -5.30 2.10 3.07
C MET A 7 -6.58 1.37 3.52
N ALA A 8 -6.74 1.15 4.82
CA ALA A 8 -7.95 0.60 5.40
C ALA A 8 -9.07 1.65 5.44
N ASP A 9 -8.75 2.89 5.84
CA ASP A 9 -9.68 4.03 5.82
C ASP A 9 -10.15 4.37 4.40
N ASP A 10 -9.27 4.24 3.41
CA ASP A 10 -9.59 4.39 1.98
C ASP A 10 -10.39 3.21 1.41
N GLY A 11 -10.65 2.16 2.21
CA GLY A 11 -11.40 0.98 1.79
C GLY A 11 -10.69 0.16 0.71
N LEU A 12 -9.36 0.17 0.68
CA LEU A 12 -8.55 -0.63 -0.24
C LEU A 12 -8.23 -2.00 0.36
N ILE A 13 -8.13 -2.08 1.68
CA ILE A 13 -7.90 -3.31 2.44
C ILE A 13 -8.82 -3.40 3.65
N ALA A 14 -9.02 -4.61 4.14
CA ALA A 14 -9.57 -4.86 5.47
C ALA A 14 -8.47 -5.44 6.37
N LEU A 15 -8.25 -4.79 7.51
CA LEU A 15 -7.39 -5.32 8.57
C LEU A 15 -8.21 -6.21 9.49
N ARG A 16 -7.72 -7.42 9.75
CA ARG A 16 -8.25 -8.38 10.74
C ARG A 16 -7.14 -8.74 11.72
N ASP A 17 -7.49 -9.43 12.79
CA ASP A 17 -6.54 -9.75 13.86
C ASP A 17 -5.27 -10.49 13.38
N HIS A 18 -5.39 -11.33 12.35
CA HIS A 18 -4.28 -12.15 11.83
C HIS A 18 -4.17 -12.17 10.30
N GLU A 19 -4.92 -11.33 9.60
CA GLU A 19 -4.92 -11.30 8.14
C GLU A 19 -5.20 -9.90 7.59
N ILE A 20 -4.78 -9.71 6.35
CA ILE A 20 -5.05 -8.51 5.58
C ILE A 20 -5.72 -8.96 4.29
N GLU A 21 -6.95 -8.50 4.09
CA GLU A 21 -7.73 -8.82 2.90
C GLU A 21 -7.68 -7.65 1.93
N VAL A 22 -7.34 -7.89 0.67
CA VAL A 22 -7.39 -6.86 -0.38
C VAL A 22 -8.81 -6.77 -0.93
N LEU A 23 -9.43 -5.60 -0.79
CA LEU A 23 -10.77 -5.35 -1.28
C LEU A 23 -10.76 -5.15 -2.81
N PRO A 24 -11.93 -5.27 -3.49
CA PRO A 24 -12.02 -5.09 -4.94
C PRO A 24 -11.41 -3.79 -5.48
N SER A 25 -11.57 -2.69 -4.74
CA SER A 25 -10.99 -1.36 -4.97
C SER A 25 -9.45 -1.36 -4.91
N GLY A 26 -8.85 -2.15 -4.00
CA GLY A 26 -7.41 -2.24 -3.79
C GLY A 26 -6.66 -3.10 -4.82
N ARG A 27 -7.37 -3.93 -5.61
CA ARG A 27 -6.73 -4.89 -6.54
C ARG A 27 -5.88 -4.23 -7.63
N LEU A 28 -6.28 -3.07 -8.13
CA LEU A 28 -5.49 -2.33 -9.13
C LEU A 28 -4.17 -1.80 -8.56
N MET A 29 -4.11 -1.57 -7.24
CA MET A 29 -2.94 -1.06 -6.53
C MET A 29 -2.19 -2.16 -5.76
N ILE A 30 -2.49 -3.44 -6.00
CA ILE A 30 -1.97 -4.53 -5.19
C ILE A 30 -0.44 -4.62 -5.19
N ARG A 31 0.22 -4.18 -6.27
CA ARG A 31 1.68 -4.08 -6.33
C ARG A 31 2.22 -3.05 -5.33
N ASN A 32 1.57 -1.89 -5.23
CA ASN A 32 1.97 -0.85 -4.28
C ASN A 32 1.65 -1.26 -2.84
N LEU A 33 0.53 -1.98 -2.63
CA LEU A 33 0.18 -2.56 -1.33
C LEU A 33 1.23 -3.59 -0.89
N ALA A 34 1.61 -4.52 -1.77
CA ALA A 34 2.58 -5.58 -1.47
C ALA A 34 3.99 -5.03 -1.16
N MET A 35 4.35 -3.87 -1.71
CA MET A 35 5.61 -3.19 -1.39
C MET A 35 5.74 -2.82 0.09
N ALA A 36 4.63 -2.62 0.82
CA ALA A 36 4.68 -2.35 2.27
C ALA A 36 5.20 -3.56 3.08
N PHE A 37 5.17 -4.77 2.51
CA PHE A 37 5.61 -6.01 3.13
C PHE A 37 6.90 -6.58 2.53
N ASP A 38 7.45 -5.92 1.51
CA ASP A 38 8.65 -6.38 0.83
C ASP A 38 9.90 -5.91 1.59
N ALA A 39 10.47 -6.81 2.39
CA ALA A 39 11.68 -6.57 3.18
C ALA A 39 12.96 -6.35 2.33
N TYR A 40 12.91 -6.69 1.03
CA TYR A 40 14.01 -6.47 0.09
C TYR A 40 13.86 -5.19 -0.71
N LEU A 41 12.69 -4.54 -0.61
CA LEU A 41 12.50 -3.21 -1.15
C LEU A 41 13.30 -2.22 -0.30
N LYS A 42 14.52 -1.90 -0.76
CA LYS A 42 15.22 -0.72 -0.25
C LYS A 42 14.27 0.47 -0.39
N PRO A 43 14.16 1.36 0.62
CA PRO A 43 13.35 2.57 0.49
C PRO A 43 13.92 3.39 -0.65
N THR A 44 13.35 3.22 -1.84
CA THR A 44 13.62 4.09 -2.97
C THR A 44 12.95 5.40 -2.60
N GLU A 45 13.76 6.43 -2.33
CA GLU A 45 13.28 7.81 -2.32
C GLU A 45 12.35 7.99 -3.51
N ASN A 46 11.06 8.15 -3.24
CA ASN A 46 10.07 8.42 -4.27
C ASN A 46 10.49 9.71 -4.97
N ARG A 47 11.12 9.55 -6.13
CA ARG A 47 11.50 10.63 -7.02
C ARG A 47 10.22 11.08 -7.71
N TYR A 48 9.40 11.85 -6.98
CA TYR A 48 8.27 12.53 -7.60
C TYR A 48 8.82 13.39 -8.75
N SER A 49 8.25 13.24 -9.94
CA SER A 49 8.46 14.19 -11.02
C SER A 49 7.92 15.53 -10.54
N ARG A 50 8.81 16.47 -10.23
CA ARG A 50 8.43 17.87 -10.02
C ARG A 50 8.01 18.41 -11.38
N THR A 51 6.70 18.55 -11.57
CA THR A 51 6.18 19.43 -12.62
C THR A 51 6.29 20.85 -12.07
N VAL A 52 7.16 21.66 -12.69
CA VAL A 52 7.21 23.12 -12.55
C VAL A 52 6.07 23.77 -13.33
#